data_AF-A0A961KED6-F1
#
_entry.id   AF-A0A961KED6-F1
#
_cell.length_a   1.000
_cell.length_b   1.000
_cell.length_c   1.000
_cell.angle_alpha   90.00
_cell.angle_beta   90.00
_cell.angle_gamma   90.00
#
_symmetry.space_group_name_H-M   'P 1'
#
loop_
_entity.id
_entity.type
_entity.pdbx_description
1 polymer ?
#
loop_
_entity_poly.entity_id
_entity_poly.type
_entity_poly.pdbx_seq_one_letter_code
_entity_poly.pdbx_strand_id
1 'polypeptide(L)'
;MQALIDVILPVFLVVAAGYLAAWRRWMTEAGVEGLMKFAQGIAIPVLLFQALSRLDLGHIFEWRLLVSFYSGAFGGFLAGLFGARFLFGRDWEDAVAVGFVCLFSNSVLLGMAITERAYGADALGPNYAIIALHAPFCYFVGILTMEGVRARGAG
;
A
#
# COMPACT_ATOMS: atom_id res chain seq x y z
N MET A 1 6.83 1.23 23.52
CA MET A 1 8.21 0.93 23.06
C MET A 1 8.41 -0.56 22.78
N GLN A 2 7.94 -1.46 23.66
CA GLN A 2 8.06 -2.91 23.48
C GLN A 2 7.41 -3.44 22.18
N ALA A 3 6.20 -2.99 21.82
CA ALA A 3 5.58 -3.32 20.53
C ALA A 3 6.43 -2.94 19.30
N LEU A 4 7.25 -1.89 19.39
CA LEU A 4 8.13 -1.47 18.28
C LEU A 4 9.26 -2.49 18.06
N ILE A 5 9.81 -3.03 19.15
CA ILE A 5 10.88 -4.02 19.12
C ILE A 5 10.32 -5.40 18.75
N ASP A 6 9.16 -5.78 19.29
CA ASP A 6 8.63 -7.14 19.12
C ASP A 6 7.92 -7.33 17.78
N VAL A 7 7.29 -6.28 17.25
CA VAL A 7 6.48 -6.36 16.02
C VAL A 7 7.20 -5.78 14.81
N ILE A 8 7.77 -4.58 14.96
CA ILE A 8 8.25 -3.82 13.80
C ILE A 8 9.67 -4.27 13.43
N LEU A 9 10.56 -4.42 14.40
CA LEU A 9 11.96 -4.78 14.14
C LEU A 9 12.13 -6.05 13.28
N PRO A 10 11.41 -7.17 13.50
CA PRO A 10 11.56 -8.37 12.68
C PRO A 10 11.26 -8.13 11.20
N VAL A 11 10.22 -7.35 10.89
CA VAL A 11 9.85 -7.03 9.49
C VAL A 11 10.98 -6.23 8.83
N PHE A 12 11.53 -5.23 9.53
CA PHE A 12 12.64 -4.43 9.01
C PHE A 12 13.95 -5.21 8.90
N LEU A 13 14.20 -6.18 9.79
CA LEU A 13 15.37 -7.08 9.69
C LEU A 13 15.28 -7.97 8.43
N VAL A 14 14.10 -8.48 8.09
CA VAL A 14 13.88 -9.24 6.85
C VAL A 14 14.13 -8.36 5.62
N VAL A 15 13.62 -7.12 5.62
CA VAL A 15 13.88 -6.15 4.54
C VAL A 15 15.39 -5.84 4.44
N ALA A 16 16.06 -5.61 5.56
CA ALA A 16 17.50 -5.36 5.60
C ALA A 16 18.31 -6.56 5.09
N ALA A 17 17.92 -7.78 5.43
CA ALA A 17 18.55 -8.99 4.93
C ALA A 17 18.39 -9.12 3.40
N GLY A 18 17.19 -8.84 2.87
CA GLY A 18 16.95 -8.80 1.42
C GLY A 18 17.81 -7.73 0.72
N TYR A 19 17.90 -6.54 1.30
CA TYR A 19 18.78 -5.47 0.80
C TYR A 19 20.25 -5.89 0.79
N LEU A 20 20.74 -6.48 1.88
CA LEU A 20 22.11 -6.98 1.96
C LEU A 20 22.38 -8.09 0.94
N ALA A 21 21.45 -9.01 0.73
CA ALA A 21 21.58 -10.08 -0.26
C ALA A 21 21.70 -9.51 -1.69
N ALA A 22 20.88 -8.52 -2.04
CA ALA A 22 20.98 -7.81 -3.32
C ALA A 22 22.30 -7.02 -3.43
N TRP A 23 22.67 -6.28 -2.38
CA TRP A 23 23.89 -5.48 -2.36
C TRP A 23 25.15 -6.33 -2.48
N ARG A 24 25.17 -7.52 -1.87
CA ARG A 24 26.28 -8.49 -1.99
C ARG A 24 26.21 -9.37 -3.23
N ARG A 25 25.26 -9.09 -4.14
CA ARG A 25 25.05 -9.82 -5.40
C ARG A 25 24.81 -11.33 -5.19
N TRP A 26 24.25 -11.71 -4.04
CA TRP A 26 23.79 -13.09 -3.80
C TRP A 26 22.54 -13.41 -4.61
N MET A 27 21.75 -12.39 -4.96
CA MET A 27 20.68 -12.46 -5.94
C MET A 27 21.03 -11.59 -7.16
N THR A 28 20.84 -12.15 -8.35
CA THR A 28 20.95 -11.40 -9.60
C THR A 28 19.73 -10.50 -9.78
N GLU A 29 19.86 -9.43 -10.58
CA GLU A 29 18.73 -8.56 -10.93
C GLU A 29 17.59 -9.36 -11.58
N ALA A 30 17.91 -10.29 -12.47
CA ALA A 30 16.94 -11.21 -13.06
C ALA A 30 16.25 -12.10 -12.01
N GLY A 31 16.97 -12.53 -10.97
CA GLY A 31 16.41 -13.29 -9.85
C GLY A 31 15.44 -12.45 -9.01
N VAL A 32 15.79 -11.20 -8.71
CA VAL A 32 14.91 -10.25 -8.02
C VAL A 32 13.66 -9.99 -8.86
N GLU A 33 13.82 -9.73 -10.15
CA GLU A 33 12.70 -9.47 -11.07
C GLU A 33 11.77 -10.69 -11.17
N GLY A 34 12.34 -11.90 -11.30
CA GLY A 34 11.58 -13.15 -11.33
C GLY A 34 10.78 -13.37 -10.05
N LEU A 35 11.38 -13.12 -8.89
CA LEU A 35 10.70 -13.23 -7.59
C LEU A 35 9.55 -12.22 -7.48
N MET A 36 9.76 -10.98 -7.91
CA MET A 36 8.74 -9.93 -7.88
C MET A 36 7.57 -10.25 -8.82
N LYS A 37 7.84 -10.74 -10.04
CA LYS A 37 6.81 -11.18 -10.99
C LYS A 37 5.97 -12.32 -10.43
N PHE A 38 6.60 -13.32 -9.81
CA PHE A 38 5.88 -14.41 -9.16
C PHE A 38 5.03 -13.90 -7.99
N ALA A 39 5.64 -13.13 -7.08
CA ALA A 39 4.97 -12.64 -5.89
C ALA A 39 3.75 -11.78 -6.24
N GLN A 40 3.91 -10.81 -7.14
CA GLN A 40 2.84 -9.88 -7.52
C GLN A 40 1.83 -10.48 -8.50
N GLY A 41 2.29 -11.31 -9.44
CA GLY A 41 1.44 -11.86 -10.49
C GLY A 41 0.68 -13.13 -10.09
N ILE A 42 1.19 -13.89 -9.11
CA ILE A 42 0.62 -15.20 -8.73
C ILE A 42 0.34 -15.26 -7.23
N ALA A 43 1.37 -15.11 -6.39
CA ALA A 43 1.23 -15.39 -4.96
C ALA A 43 0.25 -14.45 -4.26
N ILE A 44 0.36 -13.13 -4.48
CA ILE A 44 -0.53 -12.14 -3.90
C ILE A 44 -1.98 -12.31 -4.39
N PRO A 45 -2.25 -12.43 -5.71
CA PRO A 45 -3.61 -12.69 -6.19
C PRO A 45 -4.24 -13.95 -5.59
N VAL A 46 -3.48 -15.06 -5.51
CA VAL A 46 -3.97 -16.32 -4.91
C VAL A 46 -4.24 -16.15 -3.42
N LEU A 47 -3.34 -15.49 -2.68
CA LEU A 47 -3.50 -15.19 -1.26
C LEU A 47 -4.76 -14.35 -1.01
N LEU A 48 -4.95 -13.27 -1.76
CA LEU A 48 -6.10 -12.38 -1.62
C LEU A 48 -7.40 -13.07 -2.01
N PHE A 49 -7.40 -13.86 -3.09
CA PHE A 49 -8.58 -14.65 -3.47
C PHE A 49 -8.94 -15.67 -2.38
N GLN A 50 -7.96 -16.41 -1.87
CA GLN A 50 -8.18 -17.38 -0.80
C GLN A 50 -8.72 -16.71 0.46
N ALA A 51 -8.15 -15.57 0.86
CA ALA A 51 -8.60 -14.81 2.01
C ALA A 51 -10.04 -14.31 1.81
N LEU A 52 -10.34 -13.66 0.69
CA LEU A 52 -11.65 -13.08 0.41
C LEU A 52 -12.75 -14.13 0.22
N SER A 53 -12.44 -15.29 -0.36
CA SER A 53 -13.41 -16.39 -0.52
C SER A 53 -13.86 -17.01 0.81
N ARG A 54 -13.09 -16.83 1.88
CA ARG A 54 -13.38 -17.32 3.23
C ARG A 54 -13.86 -16.21 4.16
N LEU A 55 -13.75 -14.96 3.73
CA LEU A 55 -14.05 -13.79 4.53
C LEU A 55 -15.56 -13.58 4.58
N ASP A 56 -16.14 -13.59 5.79
CA ASP A 56 -17.48 -13.03 5.97
C ASP A 56 -17.38 -11.50 6.02
N LEU A 57 -17.52 -10.87 4.85
CA LEU A 57 -17.52 -9.43 4.71
C LEU A 57 -18.60 -8.76 5.57
N GLY A 58 -19.75 -9.40 5.80
CA GLY A 58 -20.82 -8.81 6.60
C GLY A 58 -20.42 -8.61 8.07
N HIS A 59 -19.55 -9.47 8.60
CA HIS A 59 -19.11 -9.42 9.99
C HIS A 59 -17.81 -8.61 10.19
N ILE A 60 -16.94 -8.60 9.18
CA ILE A 60 -15.61 -7.96 9.26
C ILE A 60 -15.64 -6.50 8.75
N PHE A 61 -16.65 -6.12 7.98
CA PHE A 61 -16.78 -4.77 7.43
C PHE A 61 -17.20 -3.76 8.50
N GLU A 62 -16.20 -3.10 9.09
CA GLU A 62 -16.40 -2.02 10.05
C GLU A 62 -16.15 -0.66 9.39
N TRP A 63 -17.22 0.11 9.13
CA TRP A 63 -17.11 1.40 8.42
C TRP A 63 -16.19 2.40 9.15
N ARG A 64 -16.15 2.32 10.49
CA ARG A 64 -15.30 3.18 11.34
C ARG A 64 -13.82 2.94 11.06
N LEU A 65 -13.43 1.67 10.85
CA LEU A 65 -12.08 1.29 10.47
C LEU A 65 -11.74 1.84 9.08
N LEU A 66 -12.63 1.65 8.11
CA LEU A 66 -12.42 2.12 6.74
C LEU A 66 -12.25 3.63 6.69
N VAL A 67 -13.10 4.38 7.39
CA VAL A 67 -12.98 5.85 7.49
C VAL A 67 -11.68 6.24 8.17
N SER A 68 -11.27 5.56 9.25
CA SER A 68 -9.99 5.83 9.91
C SER A 68 -8.80 5.60 8.98
N PHE A 69 -8.82 4.53 8.19
CA PHE A 69 -7.73 4.20 7.27
C PHE A 69 -7.70 5.13 6.07
N TYR A 70 -8.83 5.29 5.38
CA TYR A 70 -8.90 6.08 4.15
C TYR A 70 -8.82 7.58 4.37
N SER A 71 -9.24 8.10 5.53
CA SER A 71 -8.96 9.50 5.86
C SER A 71 -7.46 9.76 5.99
N GLY A 72 -6.70 8.82 6.59
CA GLY A 72 -5.25 8.86 6.65
C GLY A 72 -4.60 8.77 5.27
N ALA A 73 -5.04 7.82 4.44
CA ALA A 73 -4.53 7.65 3.07
C ALA A 73 -4.81 8.89 2.20
N PHE A 74 -6.03 9.45 2.30
CA PHE A 74 -6.40 10.69 1.62
C PHE A 74 -5.61 11.90 2.14
N GLY A 75 -5.37 11.98 3.45
CA GLY A 75 -4.48 12.98 4.03
C GLY A 75 -3.06 12.89 3.46
N GLY A 76 -2.52 11.67 3.31
CA GLY A 76 -1.24 11.41 2.66
C GLY A 76 -1.23 11.84 1.19
N PHE A 77 -2.30 11.57 0.44
CA PHE A 77 -2.48 12.05 -0.93
C PHE A 77 -2.40 13.57 -1.00
N LEU A 78 -3.16 14.29 -0.17
CA LEU A 78 -3.15 15.75 -0.16
C LEU A 78 -1.78 16.31 0.24
N ALA A 79 -1.13 15.72 1.24
CA ALA A 79 0.20 16.11 1.66
C ALA A 79 1.24 15.92 0.54
N GLY A 80 1.18 14.79 -0.17
CA GLY A 80 2.05 14.50 -1.32
C GLY A 80 1.80 15.46 -2.49
N LEU A 81 0.52 15.66 -2.86
CA LEU A 81 0.08 16.57 -3.92
C LEU A 81 0.53 18.01 -3.65
N PHE A 82 0.15 18.56 -2.50
CA PHE A 82 0.45 19.95 -2.16
C PHE A 82 1.93 20.14 -1.82
N GLY A 83 2.58 19.14 -1.22
CA GLY A 83 4.03 19.14 -1.03
C GLY A 83 4.77 19.22 -2.36
N ALA A 84 4.44 18.36 -3.33
CA ALA A 84 5.02 18.40 -4.67
C ALA A 84 4.78 19.75 -5.37
N ARG A 85 3.56 20.29 -5.26
CA ARG A 85 3.18 21.54 -5.93
C ARG A 85 3.85 22.77 -5.34
N PHE A 86 3.86 22.89 -4.01
CA PHE A 86 4.24 24.13 -3.32
C PHE A 86 5.65 24.12 -2.74
N LEU A 87 6.17 22.96 -2.29
CA LEU A 87 7.53 22.88 -1.77
C LEU A 87 8.55 22.59 -2.89
N PHE A 88 8.17 21.76 -3.87
CA PHE A 88 9.06 21.32 -4.94
C PHE A 88 8.75 21.97 -6.31
N GLY A 89 7.74 22.84 -6.37
CA GLY A 89 7.39 23.62 -7.56
C GLY A 89 7.00 22.78 -8.78
N ARG A 90 6.51 21.55 -8.58
CA ARG A 90 6.11 20.65 -9.67
C ARG A 90 4.82 21.12 -10.34
N ASP A 91 4.65 20.78 -11.62
CA ASP A 91 3.39 20.97 -12.32
C ASP A 91 2.28 20.11 -11.72
N TRP A 92 1.03 20.48 -12.00
CA TRP A 92 -0.12 19.83 -11.35
C TRP A 92 -0.24 18.35 -11.70
N GLU A 93 0.05 17.93 -12.93
CA GLU A 93 0.00 16.51 -13.33
C GLU A 93 1.05 15.69 -12.56
N ASP A 94 2.28 16.18 -12.51
CA ASP A 94 3.37 15.59 -11.73
C ASP A 94 3.03 15.52 -10.24
N ALA A 95 2.44 16.59 -9.70
CA ALA A 95 2.05 16.66 -8.31
C ALA A 95 0.95 15.64 -7.98
N VAL A 96 -0.02 15.42 -8.88
CA VAL A 96 -1.03 14.38 -8.72
C VAL A 96 -0.40 12.99 -8.77
N ALA A 97 0.58 12.75 -9.64
CA ALA A 97 1.31 11.49 -9.69
C ALA A 97 2.03 11.21 -8.35
N VAL A 98 2.68 12.22 -7.75
CA VAL A 98 3.29 12.09 -6.41
C VAL A 98 2.24 11.80 -5.34
N GLY A 99 1.12 12.53 -5.34
CA GLY A 99 0.00 12.26 -4.43
C GLY A 99 -0.50 10.82 -4.58
N PHE A 100 -0.59 10.31 -5.80
CA PHE A 100 -1.01 8.94 -6.10
C PHE A 100 -0.10 7.90 -5.44
N VAL A 101 1.21 8.12 -5.45
CA VAL A 101 2.17 7.27 -4.73
C VAL A 101 1.93 7.31 -3.22
N CYS A 102 1.64 8.49 -2.65
CA CYS A 102 1.34 8.62 -1.23
C CYS A 102 0.00 7.97 -0.83
N LEU A 103 -0.95 7.87 -1.75
CA LEU A 103 -2.26 7.28 -1.53
C LEU A 103 -2.22 5.74 -1.42
N PHE A 104 -1.33 5.10 -2.21
CA PHE A 104 -1.16 3.65 -2.21
C PHE A 104 -0.30 3.18 -1.04
N SER A 105 -0.94 2.99 0.12
CA SER A 105 -0.30 2.33 1.26
C SER A 105 0.13 0.90 0.91
N ASN A 106 1.30 0.47 1.38
CA ASN A 106 1.82 -0.89 1.18
C ASN A 106 1.15 -1.88 2.17
N SER A 107 -0.18 -2.01 2.05
CA SER A 107 -1.00 -2.81 2.98
C SER A 107 -0.80 -4.31 2.82
N VAL A 108 -0.40 -4.77 1.63
CA VAL A 108 -0.21 -6.20 1.32
C VAL A 108 1.15 -6.66 1.82
N LEU A 109 2.26 -6.12 1.31
CA LEU A 109 3.60 -6.66 1.61
C LEU A 109 4.05 -6.30 3.03
N LEU A 110 3.80 -5.07 3.47
CA LEU A 110 4.19 -4.61 4.80
C LEU A 110 3.04 -4.70 5.80
N GLY A 111 1.85 -4.21 5.44
CA GLY A 111 0.72 -4.14 6.36
C GLY A 111 0.31 -5.51 6.92
N MET A 112 0.15 -6.52 6.07
CA MET A 112 -0.19 -7.88 6.53
C MET A 112 0.92 -8.49 7.38
N ALA A 113 2.18 -8.37 6.94
CA ALA A 113 3.32 -8.91 7.70
C ALA A 113 3.42 -8.29 9.10
N ILE A 114 3.18 -6.98 9.23
CA ILE A 114 3.18 -6.28 10.51
C ILE A 114 1.99 -6.72 11.38
N THR A 115 0.76 -6.73 10.83
CA THR A 115 -0.43 -7.15 11.57
C THR A 115 -0.32 -8.60 12.05
N GLU A 116 0.11 -9.52 11.18
CA GLU A 116 0.28 -10.93 11.51
C GLU A 116 1.29 -11.13 12.64
N ARG A 117 2.41 -10.40 12.59
CA ARG A 117 3.43 -10.46 13.65
C ARG A 117 2.95 -9.84 14.96
N ALA A 118 2.14 -8.80 14.90
CA ALA A 118 1.62 -8.11 16.08
C ALA A 118 0.52 -8.88 16.79
N TYR A 119 -0.41 -9.43 16.01
CA TYR A 119 -1.73 -9.84 16.49
C TYR A 119 -2.11 -11.26 16.04
N GLY A 120 -1.23 -11.95 15.30
CA GLY A 120 -1.47 -13.29 14.76
C GLY A 120 -2.23 -13.28 13.43
N ALA A 121 -2.28 -14.45 12.80
CA ALA A 121 -2.95 -14.63 11.50
C ALA A 121 -4.47 -14.40 11.58
N ASP A 122 -5.09 -14.69 12.73
CA ASP A 122 -6.53 -14.52 12.93
C ASP A 122 -6.97 -13.05 12.91
N ALA A 123 -6.03 -12.11 13.11
CA ALA A 123 -6.28 -10.68 13.10
C ALA A 123 -6.17 -10.03 11.70
N LEU A 124 -5.99 -10.82 10.63
CA LEU A 124 -5.81 -10.30 9.27
C LEU A 124 -7.11 -9.91 8.56
N GLY A 125 -8.27 -10.31 9.10
CA GLY A 125 -9.58 -10.02 8.51
C GLY A 125 -9.77 -8.53 8.14
N PRO A 126 -9.58 -7.59 9.09
CA PRO A 126 -9.63 -6.16 8.83
C PRO A 126 -8.70 -5.67 7.71
N ASN A 127 -7.47 -6.22 7.62
CA ASN A 127 -6.54 -5.88 6.54
C ASN A 127 -7.10 -6.28 5.18
N TYR A 128 -7.68 -7.47 5.06
CA TYR A 128 -8.29 -7.94 3.82
C TYR A 128 -9.49 -7.11 3.40
N ALA A 129 -10.33 -6.68 4.35
CA ALA A 129 -11.46 -5.79 4.07
C ALA A 129 -10.99 -4.44 3.51
N ILE A 130 -9.93 -3.85 4.07
CA ILE A 130 -9.29 -2.64 3.51
C ILE A 130 -8.75 -2.93 2.10
N ILE A 131 -7.99 -4.00 1.92
CA ILE A 131 -7.37 -4.34 0.62
C ILE A 131 -8.43 -4.51 -0.48
N ALA A 132 -9.57 -5.13 -0.17
CA ALA A 132 -10.66 -5.34 -1.11
C ALA A 132 -11.21 -4.04 -1.72
N LEU A 133 -11.24 -2.96 -0.93
CA LEU A 133 -11.72 -1.64 -1.38
C LEU A 133 -10.60 -0.68 -1.78
N HIS A 134 -9.34 -1.03 -1.51
CA HIS A 134 -8.19 -0.12 -1.62
C HIS A 134 -7.97 0.37 -3.05
N ALA A 135 -7.84 -0.56 -4.01
CA ALA A 135 -7.61 -0.17 -5.40
C ALA A 135 -8.76 0.67 -5.98
N PRO A 136 -10.05 0.27 -5.89
CA PRO A 136 -11.15 1.10 -6.36
C PRO A 136 -11.15 2.51 -5.77
N PHE A 137 -10.95 2.65 -4.46
CA PHE A 137 -10.91 3.96 -3.79
C PHE A 137 -9.74 4.81 -4.30
N CYS A 138 -8.53 4.24 -4.33
CA CYS A 138 -7.34 4.99 -4.70
C CYS A 138 -7.35 5.41 -6.18
N TYR A 139 -7.79 4.52 -7.08
CA TYR A 139 -7.97 4.84 -8.49
C TYR A 139 -9.03 5.91 -8.69
N PHE A 140 -10.17 5.82 -7.98
CA PHE A 140 -11.21 6.82 -8.07
C PHE A 140 -10.68 8.21 -7.72
N VAL A 141 -10.06 8.37 -6.55
CA VAL A 141 -9.55 9.66 -6.08
C VAL A 141 -8.50 10.23 -7.04
N GLY A 142 -7.51 9.42 -7.40
CA GLY A 142 -6.39 9.95 -8.14
C GLY A 142 -6.66 10.15 -9.64
N ILE A 143 -7.48 9.29 -10.27
CA ILE A 143 -7.90 9.49 -11.67
C ILE A 143 -8.80 10.73 -11.76
N LEU A 144 -9.78 10.86 -10.86
CA LEU A 144 -10.67 12.02 -10.83
C LEU A 144 -9.87 13.33 -10.67
N THR A 145 -8.84 13.33 -9.81
CA THR A 145 -7.98 14.50 -9.64
C THR A 145 -7.13 14.77 -10.88
N MET A 146 -6.54 13.74 -11.49
CA MET A 146 -5.71 13.86 -12.70
C MET A 146 -6.51 14.44 -13.87
N GLU A 147 -7.68 13.87 -14.13
CA GLU A 147 -8.56 14.34 -15.20
C GLU A 147 -9.09 15.76 -14.91
N GLY A 148 -9.38 16.08 -13.65
CA GLY A 148 -9.76 17.43 -13.24
C GLY A 148 -8.67 18.48 -13.47
N VAL A 149 -7.40 18.11 -13.29
CA VAL A 149 -6.24 18.96 -13.60
C VAL A 149 -6.09 19.14 -15.11
N ARG A 150 -6.16 18.05 -15.88
CA ARG A 150 -6.00 18.09 -17.35
C ARG A 150 -7.11 18.88 -18.04
N ALA A 151 -8.35 18.74 -17.57
CA ALA A 151 -9.48 19.48 -18.12
C ALA A 151 -9.30 21.02 -18.00
N ARG A 152 -8.53 21.51 -17.02
CA ARG A 152 -8.23 22.94 -16.88
C ARG A 152 -7.22 23.47 -17.91
N GLY A 153 -6.41 22.62 -18.53
CA GLY A 153 -5.46 23.01 -19.57
C GLY A 153 -6.04 22.98 -20.99
N ALA A 154 -7.29 22.53 -21.15
CA ALA A 154 -7.94 22.29 -22.43
C ALA A 154 -8.96 23.38 -22.84
N GLY A 155 -9.04 24.50 -22.13
CA GLY A 155 -9.87 25.67 -22.44
C GLY A 155 -9.07 26.96 -22.33
#